data_AF-A0A220MJ60-F1
#
_entry.id   AF-A0A220MJ60-F1
#
_cell.length_a   1.000
_cell.length_b   1.000
_cell.length_c   1.000
_cell.angle_alpha   90.00
_cell.angle_beta   90.00
_cell.angle_gamma   90.00
#
_symmetry.space_group_name_H-M   'P 1'
#
loop_
_entity.id
_entity.type
_entity.pdbx_description
1 polymer ?
#
loop_
_entity_poly.entity_id
_entity_poly.type
_entity_poly.pdbx_seq_one_letter_code
_entity_poly.pdbx_strand_id
1 'polypeptide(L)'
;MDKVSFLQEKSTFHMKYPDQSDLAFYRWYTTQYPNEAIGWFHLGQEREAQGNPEQALEAYRRGLVSKQGSYYNETRDAYQRLLRERQRNSLGYRTRILLASLLFLYFQFAFSPGPLRDASSKATPQAAKQPVPTPAQTQPHVEVIAVPPTLSARELSEQVRRYVESRRPALTQPYTVMVVPEVPGSPLFRPLLFYQPREVRGILRYNPTSRTVLSEKWWDKPVQLEREPTLATGKAELTDEQLTLQHVLILRNALYRFYQQTGTLPAQLSDLAGAYPGNYLPQIPVPPKRLLLKSYPYHPKAFLPESAWDSLRNVLPLPGYPEPVAPFEPLQLHLTTSTHTMKLISGSHLVRSYPVAIGKNGSTPEGYYTIQQKINQPRGHDNIYGTRGMVFQENGYALHGTNHPESIGSSVSLGCVRLYNAAVEELYTFVSLGTEFIISNAPSSAQPWSNPAPSVLPAGPEEETPQVIYNWLH
;
A
#
# COMPACT_ATOMS: atom_id res chain seq x y z
N MET A 1 15.55 8.41 -17.64
CA MET A 1 16.91 8.94 -17.88
C MET A 1 17.76 8.65 -16.65
N ASP A 2 19.00 8.19 -16.83
CA ASP A 2 19.89 7.96 -15.68
C ASP A 2 20.57 9.26 -15.21
N LYS A 3 21.28 9.17 -14.08
CA LYS A 3 21.97 10.32 -13.48
C LYS A 3 23.05 10.90 -14.39
N VAL A 4 23.70 10.08 -15.20
CA VAL A 4 24.80 10.51 -16.06
C VAL A 4 24.25 11.38 -17.18
N SER A 5 23.21 10.92 -17.86
CA SER A 5 22.59 11.70 -18.93
C SER A 5 21.98 13.01 -18.40
N PHE A 6 21.40 13.01 -17.20
CA PHE A 6 20.89 14.24 -16.57
C PHE A 6 21.99 15.27 -16.33
N LEU A 7 23.15 14.85 -15.81
CA LEU A 7 24.28 15.74 -15.56
C LEU A 7 24.90 16.27 -16.87
N GLN A 8 24.87 15.46 -17.94
CA GLN A 8 25.29 15.91 -19.27
C GLN A 8 24.36 17.02 -19.80
N GLU A 9 23.04 16.85 -19.71
CA GLU A 9 22.08 17.89 -20.08
C GLU A 9 22.26 19.17 -19.25
N LYS A 10 22.51 19.03 -17.94
CA LYS A 10 22.82 20.17 -17.07
C LYS A 10 24.07 20.91 -17.52
N SER A 11 25.15 20.18 -17.80
CA SER A 11 26.39 20.76 -18.31
C SER A 11 26.17 21.51 -19.63
N THR A 12 25.46 20.90 -20.58
CA THR A 12 25.15 21.51 -21.88
C THR A 12 24.30 22.76 -21.73
N PHE A 13 23.32 22.76 -20.83
CA PHE A 13 22.50 23.94 -20.53
C PHE A 13 23.36 25.11 -20.03
N HIS A 14 24.24 24.88 -19.06
CA HIS A 14 25.11 25.95 -18.52
C HIS A 14 26.21 26.39 -19.49
N MET A 15 26.67 25.53 -20.40
CA MET A 15 27.55 25.95 -21.50
C MET A 15 26.84 26.92 -22.45
N LYS A 16 25.55 26.70 -22.70
CA LYS A 16 24.74 27.55 -23.58
C LYS A 16 24.23 28.82 -22.89
N TYR A 17 23.97 28.74 -21.59
CA TYR A 17 23.39 29.81 -20.78
C TYR A 17 24.19 29.99 -19.47
N PRO A 18 25.42 30.53 -19.55
CA PRO A 18 26.35 30.58 -18.42
C PRO A 18 25.85 31.42 -17.24
N ASP A 19 25.04 32.44 -17.50
CA ASP A 19 24.51 33.34 -16.45
C ASP A 19 23.22 32.80 -15.78
N GLN A 20 22.69 31.66 -16.25
CA GLN A 20 21.46 31.08 -15.72
C GLN A 20 21.75 30.18 -14.51
N SER A 21 20.85 30.22 -13.53
CA SER A 21 20.96 29.43 -12.29
C SER A 21 20.57 27.96 -12.48
N ASP A 22 20.94 27.13 -11.51
CA ASP A 22 20.48 25.74 -11.41
C ASP A 22 18.96 25.63 -11.39
N LEU A 23 18.26 26.56 -10.73
CA LEU A 23 16.80 26.62 -10.76
C LEU A 23 16.26 26.83 -12.18
N ALA A 24 16.91 27.69 -12.97
CA ALA A 24 16.53 27.93 -14.36
C ALA A 24 16.72 26.67 -15.20
N PHE A 25 17.82 25.94 -14.99
CA PHE A 25 18.03 24.63 -15.59
C PHE A 25 16.92 23.64 -15.20
N TYR A 26 16.61 23.45 -13.91
CA TYR A 26 15.61 22.46 -13.50
C TYR A 26 14.21 22.80 -14.02
N ARG A 27 13.83 24.08 -14.10
CA ARG A 27 12.57 24.51 -14.72
C ARG A 27 12.53 24.23 -16.22
N TRP A 28 13.63 24.51 -16.94
CA TRP A 28 13.75 24.19 -18.35
C TRP A 28 13.68 22.67 -18.56
N TYR A 29 14.45 21.90 -17.79
CA TYR A 29 14.55 20.46 -17.90
C TYR A 29 13.19 19.78 -17.68
N THR A 30 12.46 20.17 -16.63
CA THR A 30 11.11 19.63 -16.34
C THR A 30 10.06 20.01 -17.39
N THR A 31 10.32 21.05 -18.19
CA THR A 31 9.49 21.40 -19.36
C THR A 31 9.82 20.52 -20.57
N GLN A 32 11.10 20.21 -20.80
CA GLN A 32 11.54 19.37 -21.93
C GLN A 32 11.31 17.88 -21.68
N TYR A 33 11.49 17.44 -20.44
CA TYR A 33 11.40 16.05 -20.00
C TYR A 33 10.39 15.89 -18.85
N PRO A 34 9.10 16.20 -19.07
CA PRO A 34 8.10 16.20 -17.99
C PRO A 34 7.88 14.82 -17.36
N ASN A 35 8.26 13.75 -18.06
CA ASN A 35 8.11 12.36 -17.63
C ASN A 35 9.35 11.80 -16.88
N GLU A 36 10.36 12.62 -16.60
CA GLU A 36 11.59 12.21 -15.91
C GLU A 36 11.63 12.69 -14.45
N ALA A 37 11.55 11.76 -13.50
CA ALA A 37 11.47 12.05 -12.06
C ALA A 37 12.66 12.87 -11.53
N ILE A 38 13.86 12.64 -12.08
CA ILE A 38 15.10 13.27 -11.62
C ILE A 38 15.07 14.80 -11.73
N GLY A 39 14.45 15.35 -12.78
CA GLY A 39 14.32 16.79 -12.95
C GLY A 39 13.39 17.41 -11.90
N TRP A 40 12.26 16.75 -11.65
CA TRP A 40 11.28 17.18 -10.66
C TRP A 40 11.82 17.07 -9.22
N PHE A 41 12.60 16.03 -8.92
CA PHE A 41 13.28 15.87 -7.65
C PHE A 41 14.20 17.06 -7.35
N HIS A 42 15.12 17.36 -8.26
CA HIS A 42 16.07 18.45 -8.05
C HIS A 42 15.40 19.82 -8.09
N LEU A 43 14.35 20.01 -8.90
CA LEU A 43 13.52 21.21 -8.85
C LEU A 43 12.89 21.39 -7.45
N GLY A 44 12.35 20.33 -6.86
CA GLY A 44 11.78 20.36 -5.52
C GLY A 44 12.82 20.72 -4.46
N GLN A 45 14.02 20.13 -4.52
CA GLN A 45 15.11 20.42 -3.58
C GLN A 45 15.51 21.90 -3.63
N GLU A 46 15.61 22.46 -4.83
CA GLU A 46 15.94 23.87 -5.04
C GLU A 46 14.85 24.80 -4.49
N ARG A 47 13.56 24.42 -4.63
CA ARG A 47 12.45 25.16 -4.03
C ARG A 47 12.45 25.08 -2.51
N GLU A 48 12.77 23.93 -1.93
CA GLU A 48 12.97 23.80 -0.47
C GLU A 48 14.09 24.72 0.01
N ALA A 49 15.25 24.71 -0.66
CA ALA A 49 16.40 25.55 -0.32
C ALA A 49 16.08 27.05 -0.36
N GLN A 50 15.15 27.46 -1.24
CA GLN A 50 14.65 28.84 -1.34
C GLN A 50 13.53 29.18 -0.35
N GLY A 51 13.16 28.27 0.55
CA GLY A 51 12.08 28.49 1.52
C GLY A 51 10.68 28.48 0.90
N ASN A 52 10.49 27.82 -0.25
CA ASN A 52 9.22 27.72 -0.97
C ASN A 52 8.60 26.31 -0.89
N PRO A 53 8.12 25.86 0.28
CA PRO A 53 7.70 24.47 0.50
C PRO A 53 6.49 24.05 -0.36
N GLU A 54 5.55 24.96 -0.67
CA GLU A 54 4.41 24.62 -1.53
C GLU A 54 4.85 24.32 -2.98
N GLN A 55 5.81 25.09 -3.50
CA GLN A 55 6.36 24.84 -4.83
C GLN A 55 7.23 23.58 -4.85
N ALA A 56 7.91 23.27 -3.74
CA ALA A 56 8.63 22.01 -3.59
C ALA A 56 7.68 20.81 -3.57
N LEU A 57 6.60 20.86 -2.79
CA LEU A 57 5.55 19.83 -2.77
C LEU A 57 4.98 19.60 -4.17
N GLU A 58 4.69 20.66 -4.93
CA GLU A 58 4.21 20.55 -6.30
C GLU A 58 5.24 19.88 -7.22
N ALA A 59 6.51 20.29 -7.15
CA ALA A 59 7.56 19.69 -7.96
C ALA A 59 7.71 18.19 -7.66
N TYR A 60 7.76 17.81 -6.38
CA TYR A 60 7.83 16.39 -6.01
C TYR A 60 6.59 15.60 -6.44
N ARG A 61 5.39 16.18 -6.29
CA ARG A 61 4.14 15.56 -6.77
C ARG A 61 4.20 15.25 -8.26
N ARG A 62 4.74 16.16 -9.08
CA ARG A 62 4.96 15.92 -10.52
C ARG A 62 5.99 14.82 -10.77
N GLY A 63 7.07 14.78 -10.00
CA GLY A 63 8.06 13.70 -10.06
C GLY A 63 7.47 12.31 -9.76
N LEU A 64 6.51 12.24 -8.83
CA LEU A 64 5.84 10.99 -8.45
C LEU A 64 4.80 10.48 -9.45
N VAL A 65 4.32 11.34 -10.36
CA VAL A 65 3.44 10.96 -11.48
C VAL A 65 4.25 10.51 -12.70
N SER A 66 5.51 10.93 -12.77
CA SER A 66 6.41 10.62 -13.88
C SER A 66 6.84 9.14 -13.91
N LYS A 67 7.51 8.71 -14.98
CA LYS A 67 7.89 7.29 -15.15
C LYS A 67 8.69 6.82 -13.93
N GLN A 68 8.27 5.71 -13.32
CA GLN A 68 9.00 5.10 -12.20
C GLN A 68 10.46 4.84 -12.62
N GLY A 69 11.39 5.48 -11.93
CA GLY A 69 12.82 5.47 -12.21
C GLY A 69 13.64 5.65 -10.94
N SER A 70 14.96 5.74 -11.08
CA SER A 70 15.97 5.73 -10.00
C SER A 70 15.90 6.90 -9.00
N TYR A 71 14.94 7.81 -9.14
CA TYR A 71 14.70 8.94 -8.23
C TYR A 71 13.29 8.94 -7.64
N TYR A 72 12.46 7.94 -7.93
CA TYR A 72 11.08 7.88 -7.45
C TYR A 72 11.01 7.78 -5.92
N ASN A 73 11.83 6.92 -5.32
CA ASN A 73 11.85 6.73 -3.86
C ASN A 73 12.37 7.97 -3.14
N GLU A 74 13.43 8.59 -3.65
CA GLU A 74 14.01 9.82 -3.11
C GLU A 74 13.01 10.98 -3.19
N THR A 75 12.30 11.10 -4.32
CA THR A 75 11.21 12.07 -4.51
C THR A 75 10.09 11.84 -3.51
N ARG A 76 9.68 10.57 -3.32
CA ARG A 76 8.65 10.19 -2.37
C ARG A 76 9.06 10.55 -0.96
N ASP A 77 10.26 10.18 -0.56
CA ASP A 77 10.75 10.38 0.80
C ASP A 77 10.91 11.88 1.12
N ALA A 78 11.37 12.69 0.15
CA ALA A 78 11.41 14.15 0.25
C ALA A 78 10.00 14.75 0.37
N TYR A 79 9.07 14.33 -0.49
CA TYR A 79 7.66 14.76 -0.44
C TYR A 79 7.02 14.47 0.93
N GLN A 80 7.15 13.23 1.40
CA GLN A 80 6.59 12.77 2.68
C GLN A 80 7.25 13.47 3.88
N ARG A 81 8.56 13.76 3.82
CA ARG A 81 9.23 14.57 4.84
C ARG A 81 8.64 15.97 4.93
N LEU A 82 8.43 16.63 3.79
CA LEU A 82 7.89 17.98 3.76
C LEU A 82 6.43 18.04 4.25
N LEU A 83 5.63 17.01 3.96
CA LEU A 83 4.29 16.86 4.54
C LEU A 83 4.33 16.70 6.08
N ARG A 84 5.25 15.91 6.63
CA ARG A 84 5.45 15.80 8.09
C ARG A 84 5.80 17.14 8.73
N GLU A 85 6.71 17.89 8.12
CA GLU A 85 7.12 19.21 8.60
C GLU A 85 5.95 20.18 8.60
N ARG A 86 5.15 20.21 7.52
CA ARG A 86 3.91 20.99 7.43
C ARG A 86 2.93 20.63 8.55
N GLN A 87 2.72 19.34 8.83
CA GLN A 87 1.81 18.89 9.88
C GLN A 87 2.32 19.24 11.29
N ARG A 88 3.62 19.10 11.56
CA ARG A 88 4.23 19.54 12.83
C ARG A 88 4.08 21.05 13.04
N ASN A 89 4.26 21.84 11.99
CA ASN A 89 4.09 23.29 12.06
C ASN A 89 2.63 23.69 12.33
N SER A 90 1.66 22.98 11.76
CA SER A 90 0.22 23.23 12.02
C SER A 90 -0.20 22.81 13.43
N LEU A 91 0.31 21.69 13.95
CA LEU A 91 0.13 21.26 15.34
C LEU A 91 0.80 22.21 16.34
N GLY A 92 2.01 22.69 16.03
CA GLY A 92 2.72 23.71 16.82
C GLY A 92 1.98 25.04 16.89
N TYR A 93 1.34 25.46 15.79
CA TYR A 93 0.50 26.65 15.75
C TYR A 93 -0.79 26.47 16.58
N ARG A 94 -1.47 25.31 16.44
CA ARG A 94 -2.69 25.00 17.21
C ARG A 94 -2.43 24.86 18.71
N THR A 95 -1.32 24.23 19.10
CA THR A 95 -0.91 24.12 20.50
C THR A 95 -0.52 25.49 21.08
N ARG A 96 0.14 26.37 20.31
CA ARG A 96 0.39 27.76 20.72
C ARG A 96 -0.88 28.57 20.87
N ILE A 97 -1.88 28.39 20.00
CA ILE A 97 -3.19 29.03 20.16
C ILE A 97 -3.89 28.50 21.41
N LEU A 98 -3.92 27.18 21.62
CA LEU A 98 -4.52 26.58 22.82
C LEU A 98 -3.81 27.01 24.10
N LEU A 99 -2.48 27.08 24.10
CA LEU A 99 -1.68 27.62 25.21
C LEU A 99 -1.92 29.12 25.40
N ALA A 100 -2.07 29.91 24.34
CA ALA A 100 -2.42 31.31 24.43
C ALA A 100 -3.86 31.51 24.96
N SER A 101 -4.81 30.66 24.58
CA SER A 101 -6.18 30.63 25.11
C SER A 101 -6.22 30.17 26.57
N LEU A 102 -5.42 29.18 26.94
CA LEU A 102 -5.24 28.73 28.32
C LEU A 102 -4.52 29.77 29.18
N LEU A 103 -3.52 30.48 28.65
CA LEU A 103 -2.86 31.61 29.30
C LEU A 103 -3.84 32.79 29.47
N PHE A 104 -4.68 33.06 28.48
CA PHE A 104 -5.74 34.07 28.58
C PHE A 104 -6.77 33.72 29.67
N LEU A 105 -7.15 32.44 29.78
CA LEU A 105 -8.01 31.92 30.86
C LEU A 105 -7.30 31.88 32.22
N TYR A 106 -6.00 31.59 32.25
CA TYR A 106 -5.18 31.60 33.46
C TYR A 106 -4.97 33.02 33.99
N PHE A 107 -4.87 34.03 33.11
CA PHE A 107 -4.85 35.45 33.51
C PHE A 107 -6.19 35.95 34.07
N GLN A 108 -7.30 35.22 33.87
CA GLN A 108 -8.59 35.50 34.51
C GLN A 108 -8.72 34.83 35.89
N PHE A 109 -7.87 33.83 36.20
CA PHE A 109 -7.97 33.03 37.42
C PHE A 109 -6.57 32.57 37.89
N ALA A 110 -5.83 33.42 38.59
CA ALA A 110 -4.91 32.99 39.66
C ALA A 110 -4.26 34.19 40.36
N PHE A 111 -4.83 34.59 41.50
CA PHE A 111 -4.07 35.10 42.63
C PHE A 111 -3.75 33.92 43.57
N SER A 112 -2.46 33.77 43.89
CA SER A 112 -1.86 33.21 45.12
C SER A 112 -0.85 32.05 44.91
N PRO A 113 0.39 32.15 45.43
CA PRO A 113 1.48 31.19 45.21
C PRO A 113 1.75 30.25 46.39
N GLY A 114 2.35 29.09 46.11
CA GLY A 114 2.94 28.18 47.11
C GLY A 114 3.56 26.92 46.50
N PRO A 115 4.58 26.29 47.12
CA PRO A 115 5.93 26.30 46.54
C PRO A 115 6.49 24.95 46.04
N LEU A 116 7.63 25.09 45.35
CA LEU A 116 8.50 24.10 44.72
C LEU A 116 9.07 23.04 45.67
N ARG A 117 9.30 21.83 45.12
CA ARG A 117 10.29 20.86 45.61
C ARG A 117 10.98 20.17 44.42
N ASP A 118 12.30 20.07 44.54
CA ASP A 118 13.24 19.56 43.55
C ASP A 118 13.61 18.08 43.74
N ALA A 119 14.16 17.55 42.63
CA ALA A 119 15.20 16.52 42.49
C ALA A 119 14.86 15.00 42.46
N SER A 120 14.94 14.49 41.22
CA SER A 120 15.86 13.43 40.72
C SER A 120 15.80 12.00 41.30
N SER A 121 15.62 11.02 40.39
CA SER A 121 16.59 9.91 40.27
C SER A 121 16.58 9.29 38.86
N LYS A 122 17.77 9.20 38.26
CA LYS A 122 18.09 8.40 37.06
C LYS A 122 17.86 6.92 37.33
N ALA A 123 17.28 6.21 36.35
CA ALA A 123 17.36 4.76 36.26
C ALA A 123 17.91 4.35 34.88
N THR A 124 19.01 3.59 34.92
CA THR A 124 19.66 2.95 33.78
C THR A 124 18.81 1.79 33.27
N PRO A 125 18.60 1.58 31.95
CA PRO A 125 17.95 0.38 31.46
C PRO A 125 18.94 -0.78 31.42
N GLN A 126 18.70 -1.79 32.27
CA GLN A 126 19.34 -3.09 32.21
C GLN A 126 18.80 -3.87 31.00
N ALA A 127 19.71 -4.42 30.20
CA ALA A 127 19.38 -5.23 29.02
C ALA A 127 18.64 -6.52 29.45
N ALA A 128 17.32 -6.54 29.24
CA ALA A 128 16.52 -7.74 29.37
C ALA A 128 16.67 -8.61 28.11
N LYS A 129 17.10 -9.86 28.30
CA LYS A 129 17.13 -10.89 27.25
C LYS A 129 15.75 -11.01 26.60
N GLN A 130 15.72 -10.93 25.28
CA GLN A 130 14.53 -11.13 24.46
C GLN A 130 13.98 -12.56 24.68
N PRO A 131 12.67 -12.75 24.88
CA PRO A 131 12.07 -14.07 24.80
C PRO A 131 12.14 -14.55 23.34
N VAL A 132 12.71 -15.73 23.13
CA VAL A 132 12.65 -16.44 21.85
C VAL A 132 11.17 -16.73 21.56
N PRO A 133 10.61 -16.30 20.41
CA PRO A 133 9.23 -16.60 20.07
C PRO A 133 9.04 -18.11 19.94
N THR A 134 7.94 -18.63 20.49
CA THR A 134 7.45 -19.95 20.11
C THR A 134 7.18 -19.91 18.61
N PRO A 135 7.89 -20.69 17.77
CA PRO A 135 7.67 -20.64 16.34
C PRO A 135 6.21 -20.98 16.05
N ALA A 136 5.51 -20.13 15.30
CA ALA A 136 4.25 -20.54 14.67
C ALA A 136 4.53 -21.85 13.93
N GLN A 137 3.67 -22.86 14.15
CA GLN A 137 3.85 -24.15 13.47
C GLN A 137 3.89 -23.92 11.97
N THR A 138 4.87 -24.52 11.31
CA THR A 138 5.06 -24.36 9.87
C THR A 138 3.80 -24.83 9.13
N GLN A 139 3.30 -23.98 8.23
CA GLN A 139 2.07 -24.22 7.50
C GLN A 139 2.36 -24.81 6.12
N PRO A 140 1.44 -25.59 5.52
CA PRO A 140 1.55 -25.97 4.12
C PRO A 140 1.61 -24.74 3.23
N HIS A 141 2.60 -24.72 2.35
CA HIS A 141 2.90 -23.61 1.45
C HIS A 141 2.37 -23.90 0.04
N VAL A 142 1.65 -22.97 -0.56
CA VAL A 142 1.10 -23.08 -1.91
C VAL A 142 1.55 -21.90 -2.77
N GLU A 143 2.27 -22.19 -3.85
CA GLU A 143 2.60 -21.19 -4.87
C GLU A 143 1.67 -21.34 -6.08
N VAL A 144 1.08 -20.23 -6.53
CA VAL A 144 0.38 -20.17 -7.81
C VAL A 144 1.31 -19.58 -8.85
N ILE A 145 1.50 -20.24 -10.00
CA ILE A 145 2.32 -19.71 -11.10
C ILE A 145 1.57 -19.77 -12.42
N ALA A 146 1.70 -18.71 -13.22
CA ALA A 146 1.21 -18.69 -14.60
C ALA A 146 2.25 -19.28 -15.55
N VAL A 147 1.77 -20.01 -16.57
CA VAL A 147 2.61 -20.64 -17.60
C VAL A 147 2.11 -20.31 -19.01
N PRO A 148 2.96 -20.34 -20.05
CA PRO A 148 2.52 -20.14 -21.41
C PRO A 148 1.41 -21.12 -21.80
N PRO A 149 0.39 -20.68 -22.56
CA PRO A 149 -0.73 -21.52 -22.96
C PRO A 149 -0.32 -22.61 -23.97
N THR A 150 0.80 -22.41 -24.68
CA THR A 150 1.25 -23.24 -25.80
C THR A 150 1.98 -24.51 -25.40
N LEU A 151 2.37 -24.66 -24.13
CA LEU A 151 3.14 -25.82 -23.67
C LEU A 151 2.30 -27.11 -23.66
N SER A 152 2.85 -28.20 -24.20
CA SER A 152 2.31 -29.55 -24.00
C SER A 152 2.43 -29.98 -22.54
N ALA A 153 1.68 -31.01 -22.12
CA ALA A 153 1.72 -31.51 -20.74
C ALA A 153 3.13 -31.96 -20.31
N ARG A 154 3.90 -32.56 -21.22
CA ARG A 154 5.28 -32.98 -20.96
C ARG A 154 6.22 -31.78 -20.76
N GLU A 155 6.21 -30.83 -21.71
CA GLU A 155 7.03 -29.62 -21.61
C GLU A 155 6.68 -28.80 -20.36
N LEU A 156 5.39 -28.77 -20.01
CA LEU A 156 4.90 -28.12 -18.81
C LEU A 156 5.50 -28.75 -17.55
N SER A 157 5.43 -30.08 -17.41
CA SER A 157 6.03 -30.79 -16.28
C SER A 157 7.55 -30.52 -16.17
N GLU A 158 8.27 -30.59 -17.29
CA GLU A 158 9.72 -30.33 -17.34
C GLU A 158 10.06 -28.87 -16.96
N GLN A 159 9.27 -27.89 -17.39
CA GLN A 159 9.46 -26.48 -17.03
C GLN A 159 9.12 -26.19 -15.57
N VAL A 160 8.04 -26.76 -15.05
CA VAL A 160 7.66 -26.58 -13.64
C VAL A 160 8.67 -27.27 -12.71
N ARG A 161 9.25 -28.41 -13.13
CA ARG A 161 10.36 -29.05 -12.41
C ARG A 161 11.58 -28.13 -12.32
N ARG A 162 11.97 -27.51 -13.44
CA ARG A 162 13.06 -26.51 -13.44
C ARG A 162 12.74 -25.30 -12.55
N TYR A 163 11.49 -24.84 -12.54
CA TYR A 163 11.03 -23.78 -11.63
C TYR A 163 11.26 -24.15 -10.15
N VAL A 164 10.77 -25.32 -9.71
CA VAL A 164 10.91 -25.71 -8.29
C VAL A 164 12.36 -25.98 -7.87
N GLU A 165 13.20 -26.47 -8.78
CA GLU A 165 14.63 -26.73 -8.55
C GLU A 165 15.49 -25.45 -8.56
N SER A 166 15.10 -24.46 -9.37
CA SER A 166 15.78 -23.16 -9.48
C SER A 166 15.32 -22.15 -8.43
N ARG A 167 14.32 -22.49 -7.62
CA ARG A 167 13.77 -21.63 -6.56
C ARG A 167 14.86 -21.14 -5.59
N ARG A 168 15.02 -19.83 -5.46
CA ARG A 168 15.94 -19.17 -4.50
C ARG A 168 15.22 -18.08 -3.71
N PRO A 169 15.41 -17.98 -2.37
CA PRO A 169 16.07 -18.98 -1.52
C PRO A 169 15.33 -20.32 -1.57
N ALA A 170 16.05 -21.41 -1.31
CA ALA A 170 15.43 -22.74 -1.28
C ALA A 170 14.52 -22.84 -0.06
N LEU A 171 13.30 -23.35 -0.26
CA LEU A 171 12.41 -23.72 0.83
C LEU A 171 12.95 -24.97 1.53
N THR A 172 12.64 -25.15 2.81
CA THR A 172 13.13 -26.28 3.63
C THR A 172 12.08 -27.36 3.89
N GLN A 173 10.83 -27.09 3.51
CA GLN A 173 9.70 -28.00 3.70
C GLN A 173 9.01 -28.30 2.37
N PRO A 174 8.27 -29.43 2.27
CA PRO A 174 7.45 -29.70 1.11
C PRO A 174 6.41 -28.61 0.86
N TYR A 175 6.19 -28.29 -0.42
CA TYR A 175 5.20 -27.29 -0.84
C TYR A 175 4.49 -27.71 -2.11
N THR A 176 3.36 -27.06 -2.38
CA THR A 176 2.51 -27.29 -3.54
C THR A 176 2.68 -26.15 -4.53
N VAL A 177 2.77 -26.47 -5.82
CA VAL A 177 2.70 -25.50 -6.91
C VAL A 177 1.41 -25.76 -7.69
N MET A 178 0.51 -24.79 -7.70
CA MET A 178 -0.63 -24.74 -8.61
C MET A 178 -0.24 -24.00 -9.88
N VAL A 179 -0.43 -24.67 -11.00
CA VAL A 179 -0.01 -24.18 -12.31
C VAL A 179 -1.24 -23.74 -13.07
N VAL A 180 -1.33 -22.45 -13.37
CA VAL A 180 -2.50 -21.83 -14.02
C VAL A 180 -2.17 -21.42 -15.46
N PRO A 181 -3.17 -21.31 -16.34
CA PRO A 181 -2.96 -20.69 -17.65
C PRO A 181 -2.34 -19.29 -17.53
N GLU A 182 -1.80 -18.78 -18.63
CA GLU A 182 -1.26 -17.42 -18.67
C GLU A 182 -2.31 -16.41 -18.18
N VAL A 183 -1.90 -15.61 -17.20
CA VAL A 183 -2.71 -14.50 -16.67
C VAL A 183 -2.19 -13.23 -17.34
N PRO A 184 -2.98 -12.58 -18.20
CA PRO A 184 -2.51 -11.42 -18.95
C PRO A 184 -1.91 -10.33 -18.05
N GLY A 185 -0.75 -9.82 -18.45
CA GLY A 185 0.01 -8.81 -17.68
C GLY A 185 0.73 -9.34 -16.43
N SER A 186 0.66 -10.64 -16.14
CA SER A 186 1.37 -11.27 -15.03
C SER A 186 2.67 -11.93 -15.48
N PRO A 187 3.70 -11.98 -14.63
CA PRO A 187 4.93 -12.70 -14.96
C PRO A 187 4.69 -14.21 -15.04
N LEU A 188 5.31 -14.85 -16.03
CA LEU A 188 5.35 -16.30 -16.15
C LEU A 188 6.38 -16.89 -15.18
N PHE A 189 6.09 -18.07 -14.63
CA PHE A 189 6.96 -18.80 -13.70
C PHE A 189 7.41 -17.96 -12.50
N ARG A 190 6.51 -17.12 -11.98
CA ARG A 190 6.70 -16.41 -10.71
C ARG A 190 5.46 -16.56 -9.83
N PRO A 191 5.62 -16.63 -8.50
CA PRO A 191 4.49 -16.69 -7.58
C PRO A 191 3.53 -15.51 -7.75
N LEU A 192 2.26 -15.82 -7.96
CA LEU A 192 1.15 -14.86 -8.00
C LEU A 192 0.43 -14.88 -6.64
N LEU A 193 1.01 -14.20 -5.65
CA LEU A 193 0.61 -14.32 -4.24
C LEU A 193 -0.87 -14.03 -3.99
N PHE A 194 -1.44 -13.05 -4.69
CA PHE A 194 -2.82 -12.61 -4.52
C PHE A 194 -3.69 -12.89 -5.75
N TYR A 195 -3.37 -13.93 -6.53
CA TYR A 195 -4.23 -14.37 -7.63
C TYR A 195 -5.10 -15.54 -7.17
N GLN A 196 -6.41 -15.48 -7.43
CA GLN A 196 -7.32 -16.61 -7.22
C GLN A 196 -7.49 -17.39 -8.52
N PRO A 197 -6.94 -18.62 -8.64
CA PRO A 197 -7.13 -19.43 -9.83
C PRO A 197 -8.60 -19.75 -10.06
N ARG A 198 -9.06 -19.56 -11.31
CA ARG A 198 -10.34 -20.11 -11.79
C ARG A 198 -10.12 -21.44 -12.49
N GLU A 199 -9.01 -21.54 -13.22
CA GLU A 199 -8.60 -22.73 -13.95
C GLU A 199 -7.18 -23.12 -13.59
N VAL A 200 -6.91 -24.43 -13.64
CA VAL A 200 -5.62 -25.04 -13.32
C VAL A 200 -5.23 -25.99 -14.45
N ARG A 201 -3.96 -25.94 -14.86
CA ARG A 201 -3.35 -26.85 -15.84
C ARG A 201 -2.53 -27.96 -15.21
N GLY A 202 -2.10 -27.76 -13.96
CA GLY A 202 -1.33 -28.75 -13.25
C GLY A 202 -1.20 -28.44 -11.77
N ILE A 203 -0.85 -29.47 -11.02
CA ILE A 203 -0.49 -29.35 -9.62
C ILE A 203 0.70 -30.26 -9.35
N LEU A 204 1.68 -29.75 -8.61
CA LEU A 204 2.89 -30.48 -8.25
C LEU A 204 3.22 -30.23 -6.79
N ARG A 205 3.44 -31.31 -6.04
CA ARG A 205 3.94 -31.26 -4.67
C ARG A 205 5.40 -31.68 -4.67
N TYR A 206 6.27 -30.82 -4.14
CA TYR A 206 7.72 -30.99 -4.21
C TYR A 206 8.36 -30.95 -2.83
N ASN A 207 9.33 -31.82 -2.60
CA ASN A 207 10.20 -31.77 -1.43
C ASN A 207 11.56 -31.18 -1.83
N PRO A 208 11.86 -29.93 -1.42
CA PRO A 208 13.08 -29.24 -1.83
C PRO A 208 14.36 -29.81 -1.20
N THR A 209 14.25 -30.45 -0.03
CA THR A 209 15.40 -31.03 0.69
C THR A 209 15.90 -32.30 0.01
N SER A 210 14.99 -33.20 -0.37
CA SER A 210 15.34 -34.43 -1.11
C SER A 210 15.36 -34.23 -2.62
N ARG A 211 14.91 -33.06 -3.10
CA ARG A 211 14.70 -32.74 -4.53
C ARG A 211 13.78 -33.73 -5.25
N THR A 212 12.75 -34.22 -4.56
CA THR A 212 11.82 -35.21 -5.09
C THR A 212 10.44 -34.61 -5.35
N VAL A 213 9.79 -35.05 -6.42
CA VAL A 213 8.36 -34.81 -6.64
C VAL A 213 7.59 -35.84 -5.83
N LEU A 214 6.77 -35.35 -4.89
CA LEU A 214 5.96 -36.20 -4.01
C LEU A 214 4.65 -36.63 -4.69
N SER A 215 4.07 -35.74 -5.49
CA SER A 215 2.89 -36.02 -6.30
C SER A 215 2.76 -34.98 -7.41
N GLU A 216 2.24 -35.35 -8.58
CA GLU A 216 1.92 -34.42 -9.65
C GLU A 216 0.70 -34.88 -10.44
N LYS A 217 -0.04 -33.92 -11.01
CA LYS A 217 -1.14 -34.16 -11.95
C LYS A 217 -1.14 -33.04 -12.98
N TRP A 218 -1.23 -33.40 -14.25
CA TRP A 218 -1.21 -32.49 -15.40
C TRP A 218 -2.43 -32.75 -16.26
N TRP A 219 -3.07 -31.69 -16.75
CA TRP A 219 -4.21 -31.79 -17.65
C TRP A 219 -3.88 -31.17 -19.01
N ASP A 220 -4.29 -31.84 -20.09
CA ASP A 220 -4.08 -31.35 -21.45
C ASP A 220 -4.79 -30.01 -21.71
N LYS A 221 -5.96 -29.83 -21.08
CA LYS A 221 -6.72 -28.58 -21.07
C LYS A 221 -6.91 -28.09 -19.64
N PRO A 222 -6.94 -26.77 -19.40
CA PRO A 222 -7.23 -26.23 -18.08
C PRO A 222 -8.56 -26.77 -17.54
N VAL A 223 -8.57 -27.16 -16.27
CA VAL A 223 -9.78 -27.59 -15.56
C VAL A 223 -10.22 -26.52 -14.57
N GLN A 224 -11.52 -26.40 -14.35
CA GLN A 224 -12.09 -25.46 -13.39
C GLN A 224 -11.74 -25.89 -11.96
N LEU A 225 -11.07 -25.00 -11.19
CA LEU A 225 -10.60 -25.29 -9.84
C LEU A 225 -11.75 -25.76 -8.93
N GLU A 226 -12.91 -25.11 -9.05
CA GLU A 226 -14.09 -25.38 -8.22
C GLU A 226 -14.75 -26.74 -8.50
N ARG A 227 -14.48 -27.35 -9.65
CA ARG A 227 -15.12 -28.60 -10.09
C ARG A 227 -14.22 -29.82 -9.97
N GLU A 228 -13.00 -29.66 -9.47
CA GLU A 228 -12.01 -30.72 -9.39
C GLU A 228 -11.73 -31.07 -7.92
N PRO A 229 -12.38 -32.13 -7.37
CA PRO A 229 -12.27 -32.49 -5.95
C PRO A 229 -10.84 -32.78 -5.51
N THR A 230 -9.98 -33.25 -6.42
CA THR A 230 -8.57 -33.53 -6.10
C THR A 230 -7.76 -32.29 -5.74
N LEU A 231 -8.28 -31.08 -6.04
CA LEU A 231 -7.64 -29.80 -5.72
C LEU A 231 -8.17 -29.16 -4.42
N ALA A 232 -9.17 -29.76 -3.75
CA ALA A 232 -9.83 -29.16 -2.59
C ALA A 232 -8.87 -28.79 -1.45
N THR A 233 -7.93 -29.68 -1.11
CA THR A 233 -6.92 -29.42 -0.06
C THR A 233 -6.02 -28.24 -0.43
N GLY A 234 -5.47 -28.24 -1.65
CA GLY A 234 -4.60 -27.16 -2.10
C GLY A 234 -5.33 -25.81 -2.13
N LYS A 235 -6.62 -25.81 -2.50
CA LYS A 235 -7.46 -24.59 -2.49
C LYS A 235 -7.62 -24.04 -1.07
N ALA A 236 -7.90 -24.91 -0.09
CA ALA A 236 -8.02 -24.51 1.30
C ALA A 236 -6.70 -23.96 1.85
N GLU A 237 -5.58 -24.63 1.55
CA GLU A 237 -4.24 -24.17 1.94
C GLU A 237 -3.88 -22.81 1.31
N LEU A 238 -4.16 -22.62 0.01
CA LEU A 238 -3.98 -21.35 -0.67
C LEU A 238 -4.81 -20.23 -0.03
N THR A 239 -6.06 -20.53 0.33
CA THR A 239 -6.97 -19.55 0.96
C THR A 239 -6.42 -19.08 2.31
N ASP A 240 -5.96 -20.01 3.16
CA ASP A 240 -5.37 -19.69 4.47
C ASP A 240 -4.08 -18.87 4.34
N GLU A 241 -3.23 -19.24 3.38
CA GLU A 241 -1.97 -18.52 3.10
C GLU A 241 -2.24 -17.11 2.60
N GLN A 242 -3.13 -16.97 1.60
CA GLN A 242 -3.52 -15.67 1.06
C GLN A 242 -4.13 -14.77 2.12
N LEU A 243 -4.97 -15.29 3.00
CA LEU A 243 -5.55 -14.52 4.10
C LEU A 243 -4.46 -14.03 5.07
N THR A 244 -3.50 -14.89 5.41
CA THR A 244 -2.37 -14.54 6.28
C THR A 244 -1.48 -13.47 5.66
N LEU A 245 -1.11 -13.62 4.38
CA LEU A 245 -0.32 -12.65 3.62
C LEU A 245 -1.03 -11.29 3.57
N GLN A 246 -2.34 -11.28 3.32
CA GLN A 246 -3.16 -10.06 3.32
C GLN A 246 -3.14 -9.37 4.68
N HIS A 247 -3.41 -10.08 5.77
CA HIS A 247 -3.39 -9.49 7.11
C HIS A 247 -2.03 -8.88 7.46
N VAL A 248 -0.94 -9.58 7.16
CA VAL A 248 0.43 -9.10 7.41
C VAL A 248 0.73 -7.87 6.56
N LEU A 249 0.33 -7.85 5.29
CA LEU A 249 0.51 -6.69 4.41
C LEU A 249 -0.29 -5.47 4.90
N ILE A 250 -1.55 -5.67 5.32
CA ILE A 250 -2.42 -4.64 5.89
C ILE A 250 -1.76 -4.03 7.14
N LEU A 251 -1.33 -4.89 8.07
CA LEU A 251 -0.69 -4.46 9.32
C LEU A 251 0.65 -3.76 9.10
N ARG A 252 1.52 -4.30 8.23
CA ARG A 252 2.80 -3.67 7.89
C ARG A 252 2.57 -2.31 7.22
N ASN A 253 1.62 -2.21 6.29
CA ASN A 253 1.27 -0.93 5.68
C ASN A 253 0.78 0.07 6.74
N ALA A 254 -0.16 -0.31 7.61
CA ALA A 254 -0.67 0.57 8.66
C ALA A 254 0.43 1.03 9.62
N LEU A 255 1.32 0.13 10.07
CA LEU A 255 2.48 0.46 10.89
C LEU A 255 3.42 1.45 10.20
N TYR A 256 3.72 1.20 8.92
CA TYR A 256 4.56 2.09 8.12
C TYR A 256 3.95 3.49 8.01
N ARG A 257 2.65 3.58 7.69
CA ARG A 257 1.96 4.86 7.56
C ARG A 257 1.81 5.59 8.89
N PHE A 258 1.55 4.87 9.98
CA PHE A 258 1.53 5.44 11.32
C PHE A 258 2.90 6.03 11.69
N TYR A 259 3.99 5.31 11.42
CA TYR A 259 5.35 5.83 11.59
C TYR A 259 5.62 7.05 10.71
N GLN A 260 5.24 7.00 9.44
CA GLN A 260 5.41 8.13 8.52
C GLN A 260 4.69 9.39 8.99
N GLN A 261 3.58 9.27 9.72
CA GLN A 261 2.80 10.40 10.22
C GLN A 261 3.27 10.88 11.61
N THR A 262 3.56 9.95 12.52
CA THR A 262 3.83 10.29 13.93
C THR A 262 5.33 10.36 14.26
N GLY A 263 6.18 9.70 13.46
CA GLY A 263 7.61 9.54 13.70
C GLY A 263 7.97 8.36 14.62
N THR A 264 6.99 7.61 15.12
CA THR A 264 7.21 6.42 15.96
C THR A 264 6.23 5.31 15.57
N LEU A 265 6.55 4.06 15.88
CA LEU A 265 5.55 2.99 15.83
C LEU A 265 4.55 3.12 16.99
N PRO A 266 3.32 2.59 16.87
CA PRO A 266 2.36 2.60 17.98
C PRO A 266 2.87 1.78 19.18
N ALA A 267 2.29 1.99 20.36
CA ALA A 267 2.67 1.22 21.54
C ALA A 267 2.17 -0.23 21.43
N GLN A 268 0.99 -0.41 20.83
CA GLN A 268 0.32 -1.69 20.61
C GLN A 268 -0.41 -1.66 19.26
N LEU A 269 -0.65 -2.84 18.65
CA LEU A 269 -1.33 -2.91 17.36
C LEU A 269 -2.71 -2.26 17.37
N SER A 270 -3.47 -2.37 18.47
CA SER A 270 -4.80 -1.79 18.62
C SER A 270 -4.84 -0.27 18.46
N ASP A 271 -3.71 0.43 18.64
CA ASP A 271 -3.65 1.88 18.42
C ASP A 271 -3.78 2.25 16.92
N LEU A 272 -3.67 1.29 16.01
CA LEU A 272 -3.96 1.46 14.58
C LEU A 272 -5.48 1.49 14.28
N ALA A 273 -6.29 0.92 15.17
CA ALA A 273 -7.75 0.86 15.05
C ALA A 273 -8.42 1.89 15.97
N GLY A 274 -8.05 3.15 15.81
CA GLY A 274 -8.64 4.28 16.53
C GLY A 274 -9.95 4.76 15.90
N ALA A 275 -10.62 5.70 16.58
CA ALA A 275 -11.78 6.43 16.04
C ALA A 275 -11.38 7.40 14.91
N TYR A 276 -12.35 7.88 14.14
CA TYR A 276 -12.14 9.03 13.24
C TYR A 276 -11.58 10.23 14.03
N PRO A 277 -10.59 10.99 13.50
CA PRO A 277 -9.97 10.87 12.18
C PRO A 277 -8.67 10.03 12.15
N GLY A 278 -8.36 9.29 13.22
CA GLY A 278 -7.12 8.53 13.39
C GLY A 278 -7.23 7.04 13.06
N ASN A 279 -8.31 6.62 12.41
CA ASN A 279 -8.62 5.24 12.05
C ASN A 279 -7.74 4.76 10.87
N TYR A 280 -6.51 4.28 11.13
CA TYR A 280 -5.66 3.68 10.10
C TYR A 280 -6.24 2.36 9.60
N LEU A 281 -6.83 1.57 10.50
CA LEU A 281 -7.51 0.32 10.22
C LEU A 281 -8.90 0.33 10.88
N PRO A 282 -9.90 -0.37 10.32
CA PRO A 282 -11.21 -0.51 10.98
C PRO A 282 -11.12 -1.34 12.26
N GLN A 283 -10.31 -2.41 12.21
CA GLN A 283 -9.99 -3.25 13.36
C GLN A 283 -8.64 -3.95 13.10
N ILE A 284 -8.10 -4.59 14.13
CA ILE A 284 -6.91 -5.44 13.99
C ILE A 284 -7.32 -6.80 13.43
N PRO A 285 -6.73 -7.28 12.33
CA PRO A 285 -7.02 -8.60 11.80
C PRO A 285 -6.76 -9.70 12.84
N VAL A 286 -7.69 -10.64 12.94
CA VAL A 286 -7.53 -11.84 13.77
C VAL A 286 -6.75 -12.89 12.98
N PRO A 287 -5.67 -13.48 13.53
CA PRO A 287 -4.94 -14.54 12.86
C PRO A 287 -5.86 -15.73 12.49
N PRO A 288 -5.69 -16.34 11.31
CA PRO A 288 -6.36 -17.59 10.98
C PRO A 288 -6.14 -18.65 12.06
N LYS A 289 -7.21 -19.39 12.43
CA LYS A 289 -7.19 -20.39 13.52
C LYS A 289 -6.05 -21.40 13.37
N ARG A 290 -5.70 -21.75 12.13
CA ARG A 290 -4.65 -22.70 11.77
C ARG A 290 -3.25 -22.30 12.25
N LEU A 291 -3.00 -21.00 12.43
CA LEU A 291 -1.74 -20.50 12.96
C LEU A 291 -1.58 -20.75 14.47
N LEU A 292 -2.66 -21.09 15.17
CA LEU A 292 -2.69 -21.27 16.62
C LEU A 292 -2.22 -20.02 17.39
N LEU A 293 -2.41 -18.84 16.79
CA LEU A 293 -2.08 -17.55 17.38
C LEU A 293 -3.34 -16.87 17.92
N LYS A 294 -3.25 -16.31 19.13
CA LYS A 294 -4.32 -15.45 19.69
C LYS A 294 -4.33 -14.06 19.04
N SER A 295 -3.15 -13.56 18.69
CA SER A 295 -2.92 -12.26 18.04
C SER A 295 -1.64 -12.32 17.22
N TYR A 296 -1.47 -11.42 16.25
CA TYR A 296 -0.22 -11.31 15.51
C TYR A 296 0.93 -10.89 16.45
N PRO A 297 2.15 -11.45 16.28
CA PRO A 297 3.33 -11.03 17.04
C PRO A 297 3.70 -9.58 16.67
N TYR A 298 4.05 -8.78 17.68
CA TYR A 298 4.41 -7.39 17.50
C TYR A 298 5.66 -7.03 18.32
N HIS A 299 6.71 -6.63 17.63
CA HIS A 299 8.04 -6.37 18.19
C HIS A 299 8.56 -4.98 17.79
N PRO A 300 7.96 -3.89 18.32
CA PRO A 300 8.31 -2.53 17.92
C PRO A 300 9.79 -2.16 18.13
N LYS A 301 10.48 -2.84 19.06
CA LYS A 301 11.92 -2.66 19.30
C LYS A 301 12.82 -3.17 18.17
N ALA A 302 12.30 -3.99 17.25
CA ALA A 302 13.03 -4.48 16.08
C ALA A 302 12.98 -3.52 14.88
N PHE A 303 12.30 -2.39 15.03
CA PHE A 303 12.16 -1.36 14.00
C PHE A 303 13.44 -0.56 13.82
N LEU A 304 13.80 -0.30 12.56
CA LEU A 304 14.98 0.45 12.17
C LEU A 304 14.56 1.62 11.26
N PRO A 305 14.58 2.88 11.74
CA PRO A 305 14.17 4.06 10.97
C PRO A 305 14.84 4.23 9.60
N GLU A 306 16.11 3.86 9.49
CA GLU A 306 16.93 3.93 8.26
C GLU A 306 16.52 2.91 7.19
N SER A 307 15.82 1.85 7.59
CA SER A 307 15.25 0.83 6.72
C SER A 307 13.79 0.57 7.12
N ALA A 308 13.04 1.66 7.30
CA ALA A 308 11.75 1.65 7.97
C ALA A 308 10.80 0.57 7.45
N TRP A 309 10.62 0.45 6.14
CA TRP A 309 9.77 -0.59 5.57
C TRP A 309 10.35 -2.01 5.76
N ASP A 310 11.62 -2.21 5.36
CA ASP A 310 12.24 -3.54 5.39
C ASP A 310 12.33 -4.12 6.82
N SER A 311 12.56 -3.28 7.81
CA SER A 311 12.61 -3.69 9.22
C SER A 311 11.25 -4.15 9.77
N LEU A 312 10.13 -3.79 9.12
CA LEU A 312 8.80 -4.24 9.55
C LEU A 312 8.61 -5.75 9.43
N ARG A 313 9.42 -6.45 8.62
CA ARG A 313 9.43 -7.92 8.62
C ARG A 313 9.88 -8.51 9.96
N ASN A 314 10.70 -7.77 10.72
CA ASN A 314 11.15 -8.18 12.05
C ASN A 314 10.17 -7.69 13.13
N VAL A 315 9.54 -6.54 12.91
CA VAL A 315 8.52 -5.98 13.82
C VAL A 315 7.25 -6.81 13.81
N LEU A 316 6.81 -7.24 12.63
CA LEU A 316 5.60 -8.02 12.41
C LEU A 316 5.93 -9.18 11.44
N PRO A 317 6.57 -10.25 11.92
CA PRO A 317 6.98 -11.37 11.08
C PRO A 317 5.79 -12.12 10.50
N LEU A 318 5.96 -12.69 9.30
CA LEU A 318 4.97 -13.55 8.66
C LEU A 318 4.92 -14.91 9.40
N PRO A 319 3.83 -15.24 10.10
CA PRO A 319 3.79 -16.46 10.91
C PRO A 319 3.53 -17.70 10.05
N GLY A 320 4.36 -18.74 10.20
CA GLY A 320 4.11 -20.07 9.64
C GLY A 320 4.37 -20.22 8.14
N TYR A 321 4.58 -19.13 7.41
CA TYR A 321 4.84 -19.09 5.97
C TYR A 321 6.20 -18.44 5.66
N PRO A 322 6.86 -18.82 4.56
CA PRO A 322 8.09 -18.16 4.12
C PRO A 322 7.80 -16.73 3.64
N GLU A 323 8.73 -15.79 3.89
CA GLU A 323 8.64 -14.46 3.27
C GLU A 323 8.69 -14.58 1.72
N PRO A 324 7.89 -13.78 1.00
CA PRO A 324 7.95 -13.73 -0.46
C PRO A 324 9.35 -13.42 -1.01
N VAL A 325 9.68 -13.99 -2.18
CA VAL A 325 10.95 -13.73 -2.87
C VAL A 325 11.08 -12.28 -3.28
N ALA A 326 10.06 -11.80 -4.00
CA ALA A 326 9.90 -10.39 -4.24
C ALA A 326 9.27 -9.84 -2.96
N PRO A 327 9.99 -9.01 -2.18
CA PRO A 327 9.46 -8.50 -0.94
C PRO A 327 8.21 -7.65 -1.20
N PHE A 328 7.35 -7.55 -0.20
CA PHE A 328 6.30 -6.54 -0.23
C PHE A 328 6.91 -5.14 -0.21
N GLU A 329 6.15 -4.17 -0.69
CA GLU A 329 6.38 -2.74 -0.53
C GLU A 329 5.13 -2.06 0.06
N PRO A 330 5.21 -0.81 0.55
CA PRO A 330 4.03 -0.10 1.04
C PRO A 330 2.90 -0.12 0.01
N LEU A 331 1.66 -0.26 0.48
CA LEU A 331 0.51 -0.33 -0.42
C LEU A 331 0.34 0.99 -1.18
N GLN A 332 0.02 0.86 -2.46
CA GLN A 332 -0.31 1.95 -3.37
C GLN A 332 -1.59 1.65 -4.13
N LEU A 333 -2.39 2.68 -4.38
CA LEU A 333 -3.52 2.65 -5.29
C LEU A 333 -3.13 3.26 -6.63
N HIS A 334 -3.44 2.58 -7.71
CA HIS A 334 -3.16 3.01 -9.08
C HIS A 334 -4.45 2.99 -9.87
N LEU A 335 -5.00 4.17 -10.16
CA LEU A 335 -6.15 4.35 -11.05
C LEU A 335 -5.66 4.68 -12.46
N THR A 336 -6.09 3.85 -13.42
CA THR A 336 -5.95 4.14 -14.85
C THR A 336 -7.29 4.60 -15.40
N THR A 337 -7.38 5.89 -15.74
CA THR A 337 -8.65 6.53 -16.15
C THR A 337 -9.16 6.06 -17.50
N SER A 338 -8.27 5.69 -18.43
CA SER A 338 -8.64 5.14 -19.76
C SER A 338 -9.32 3.78 -19.71
N THR A 339 -9.14 3.03 -18.62
CA THR A 339 -9.68 1.66 -18.46
C THR A 339 -10.63 1.52 -17.29
N HIS A 340 -10.95 2.62 -16.60
CA HIS A 340 -11.84 2.63 -15.43
C HIS A 340 -11.44 1.57 -14.38
N THR A 341 -10.14 1.37 -14.20
CA THR A 341 -9.60 0.30 -13.35
C THR A 341 -8.72 0.88 -12.27
N MET A 342 -8.99 0.52 -11.02
CA MET A 342 -8.14 0.82 -9.87
C MET A 342 -7.48 -0.45 -9.35
N LYS A 343 -6.16 -0.45 -9.30
CA LYS A 343 -5.33 -1.55 -8.80
C LYS A 343 -4.77 -1.19 -7.43
N LEU A 344 -4.83 -2.13 -6.49
CA LEU A 344 -4.09 -2.09 -5.24
C LEU A 344 -2.81 -2.92 -5.42
N ILE A 345 -1.65 -2.29 -5.23
CA ILE A 345 -0.34 -2.87 -5.53
C ILE A 345 0.57 -2.80 -4.31
N SER A 346 1.41 -3.82 -4.12
CA SER A 346 2.53 -3.85 -3.19
C SER A 346 3.79 -4.27 -3.96
N GLY A 347 4.60 -3.29 -4.38
CA GLY A 347 5.79 -3.53 -5.20
C GLY A 347 5.42 -4.21 -6.52
N SER A 348 5.96 -5.40 -6.76
CA SER A 348 5.62 -6.20 -7.95
C SER A 348 4.30 -6.97 -7.84
N HIS A 349 3.63 -6.94 -6.69
CA HIS A 349 2.45 -7.76 -6.43
C HIS A 349 1.16 -6.98 -6.67
N LEU A 350 0.38 -7.41 -7.65
CA LEU A 350 -1.01 -6.97 -7.77
C LEU A 350 -1.84 -7.65 -6.68
N VAL A 351 -2.38 -6.87 -5.74
CA VAL A 351 -3.14 -7.37 -4.58
C VAL A 351 -4.62 -7.46 -4.91
N ARG A 352 -5.16 -6.42 -5.54
CA ARG A 352 -6.56 -6.31 -5.97
C ARG A 352 -6.70 -5.48 -7.25
N SER A 353 -7.73 -5.78 -8.03
CA SER A 353 -8.18 -4.95 -9.15
C SER A 353 -9.68 -4.70 -9.03
N TYR A 354 -10.10 -3.45 -9.18
CA TYR A 354 -11.50 -3.03 -9.07
C TYR A 354 -11.92 -2.21 -10.30
N PRO A 355 -13.08 -2.49 -10.91
CA PRO A 355 -13.70 -1.55 -11.82
C PRO A 355 -14.22 -0.34 -11.02
N VAL A 356 -14.11 0.86 -11.58
CA VAL A 356 -14.52 2.11 -10.93
C VAL A 356 -15.30 3.03 -11.87
N ALA A 357 -16.06 3.97 -11.33
CA ALA A 357 -16.53 5.13 -12.10
C ALA A 357 -15.63 6.33 -11.79
N ILE A 358 -15.45 7.22 -12.77
CA ILE A 358 -14.62 8.43 -12.63
C ILE A 358 -15.40 9.68 -13.05
N GLY A 359 -14.74 10.83 -12.92
CA GLY A 359 -15.25 12.12 -13.33
C GLY A 359 -15.38 12.25 -14.84
N LYS A 360 -16.50 12.84 -15.28
CA LYS A 360 -16.70 13.20 -16.69
C LYS A 360 -15.67 14.24 -17.13
N ASN A 361 -15.37 14.29 -18.43
CA ASN A 361 -14.54 15.33 -19.05
C ASN A 361 -13.16 15.53 -18.38
N GLY A 362 -12.57 14.48 -17.82
CA GLY A 362 -11.28 14.57 -17.13
C GLY A 362 -11.34 15.25 -15.75
N SER A 363 -12.54 15.36 -15.14
CA SER A 363 -12.72 16.01 -13.83
C SER A 363 -12.13 15.21 -12.68
N THR A 364 -11.78 13.93 -12.87
CA THR A 364 -10.89 13.21 -11.94
C THR A 364 -9.44 13.55 -12.32
N PRO A 365 -8.76 14.40 -11.54
CA PRO A 365 -7.45 14.93 -11.92
C PRO A 365 -6.38 13.83 -11.90
N GLU A 366 -5.58 13.76 -12.96
CA GLU A 366 -4.34 12.97 -12.92
C GLU A 366 -3.38 13.55 -11.89
N GLY A 367 -2.67 12.69 -11.17
CA GLY A 367 -1.85 13.16 -10.07
C GLY A 367 -1.39 12.07 -9.11
N TYR A 368 -0.53 12.49 -8.20
CA TYR A 368 -0.16 11.73 -7.02
C TYR A 368 -0.85 12.35 -5.80
N TYR A 369 -1.49 11.49 -5.03
CA TYR A 369 -2.29 11.82 -3.86
C TYR A 369 -1.97 10.85 -2.73
N THR A 370 -2.51 11.12 -1.55
CA THR A 370 -2.51 10.20 -0.42
C THR A 370 -3.89 10.19 0.23
N ILE A 371 -4.28 9.08 0.83
CA ILE A 371 -5.54 9.02 1.59
C ILE A 371 -5.40 9.85 2.87
N GLN A 372 -6.22 10.87 3.01
CA GLN A 372 -6.18 11.84 4.09
C GLN A 372 -7.16 11.51 5.21
N GLN A 373 -8.31 10.92 4.85
CA GLN A 373 -9.37 10.58 5.81
C GLN A 373 -10.07 9.30 5.37
N LYS A 374 -10.62 8.58 6.34
CA LYS A 374 -11.42 7.37 6.15
C LYS A 374 -12.71 7.51 6.96
N ILE A 375 -13.85 7.38 6.32
CA ILE A 375 -15.17 7.60 6.91
C ILE A 375 -16.05 6.37 6.71
N ASN A 376 -16.60 5.86 7.81
CA ASN A 376 -17.63 4.84 7.80
C ASN A 376 -19.01 5.51 7.62
N GLN A 377 -19.88 4.94 6.79
CA GLN A 377 -21.22 5.44 6.50
C GLN A 377 -21.28 6.97 6.23
N PRO A 378 -20.50 7.49 5.25
CA PRO A 378 -20.46 8.92 4.99
C PRO A 378 -21.84 9.44 4.58
N ARG A 379 -22.33 10.46 5.29
CA ARG A 379 -23.60 11.11 4.95
C ARG A 379 -23.42 12.06 3.77
N GLY A 380 -24.30 11.96 2.79
CA GLY A 380 -24.40 12.86 1.65
C GLY A 380 -25.84 12.98 1.21
N HIS A 381 -26.10 13.85 0.23
CA HIS A 381 -27.40 13.86 -0.43
C HIS A 381 -27.73 12.46 -0.97
N ASP A 382 -28.94 11.96 -0.73
CA ASP A 382 -29.47 10.68 -1.20
C ASP A 382 -28.58 9.43 -0.97
N ASN A 383 -27.74 9.43 0.08
CA ASN A 383 -26.80 8.34 0.40
C ASN A 383 -25.88 7.96 -0.76
N ILE A 384 -25.57 8.96 -1.58
CA ILE A 384 -24.85 8.82 -2.84
C ILE A 384 -23.42 8.26 -2.69
N TYR A 385 -22.83 8.42 -1.50
CA TYR A 385 -21.48 7.97 -1.19
C TYR A 385 -21.39 6.49 -0.79
N GLY A 386 -22.53 5.80 -0.68
CA GLY A 386 -22.57 4.39 -0.30
C GLY A 386 -22.05 4.14 1.11
N THR A 387 -21.36 3.02 1.31
CA THR A 387 -21.05 2.51 2.66
C THR A 387 -19.74 3.01 3.26
N ARG A 388 -18.77 3.42 2.44
CA ARG A 388 -17.45 3.92 2.88
C ARG A 388 -16.99 5.07 2.01
N GLY A 389 -16.20 5.98 2.61
CA GLY A 389 -15.53 7.07 1.90
C GLY A 389 -14.09 7.26 2.35
N MET A 390 -13.21 7.59 1.41
CA MET A 390 -11.79 7.85 1.64
C MET A 390 -11.38 9.12 0.88
N VAL A 391 -11.14 10.21 1.61
CA VAL A 391 -10.78 11.50 1.03
C VAL A 391 -9.31 11.47 0.63
N PHE A 392 -8.98 11.91 -0.57
CA PHE A 392 -7.59 11.96 -1.05
C PHE A 392 -7.11 13.36 -1.45
N GLN A 393 -8.01 14.32 -1.56
CA GLN A 393 -7.70 15.72 -1.80
C GLN A 393 -8.75 16.62 -1.14
N GLU A 394 -8.30 17.71 -0.53
CA GLU A 394 -9.16 18.79 -0.04
C GLU A 394 -10.02 19.33 -1.20
N ASN A 395 -11.22 19.86 -0.89
CA ASN A 395 -12.25 20.31 -1.87
C ASN A 395 -13.12 19.20 -2.48
N GLY A 396 -13.29 18.09 -1.75
CA GLY A 396 -14.37 17.16 -2.01
C GLY A 396 -14.05 16.03 -2.98
N TYR A 397 -12.78 15.66 -3.14
CA TYR A 397 -12.41 14.46 -3.89
C TYR A 397 -12.25 13.26 -2.96
N ALA A 398 -13.00 12.20 -3.24
CA ALA A 398 -12.97 10.96 -2.47
C ALA A 398 -13.07 9.72 -3.36
N LEU A 399 -12.51 8.62 -2.86
CA LEU A 399 -12.90 7.27 -3.24
C LEU A 399 -14.12 6.90 -2.38
N HIS A 400 -15.23 6.50 -2.96
CA HIS A 400 -16.41 6.16 -2.16
C HIS A 400 -17.26 5.07 -2.83
N GLY A 401 -18.22 4.52 -2.08
CA GLY A 401 -19.21 3.57 -2.59
C GLY A 401 -20.19 4.22 -3.56
N THR A 402 -21.35 3.61 -3.82
CA THR A 402 -22.38 4.26 -4.65
C THR A 402 -23.75 3.64 -4.38
N ASN A 403 -24.80 4.42 -4.51
CA ASN A 403 -26.18 3.93 -4.64
C ASN A 403 -26.58 3.68 -6.12
N HIS A 404 -25.71 4.03 -7.07
CA HIS A 404 -25.83 3.83 -8.52
C HIS A 404 -24.77 2.83 -9.02
N PRO A 405 -24.88 1.53 -8.71
CA PRO A 405 -23.90 0.52 -9.12
C PRO A 405 -23.72 0.43 -10.65
N GLU A 406 -24.73 0.76 -11.43
CA GLU A 406 -24.71 0.83 -12.90
C GLU A 406 -23.74 1.88 -13.45
N SER A 407 -23.32 2.85 -12.62
CA SER A 407 -22.33 3.85 -13.02
C SER A 407 -20.90 3.31 -13.09
N ILE A 408 -20.61 2.17 -12.46
CA ILE A 408 -19.26 1.61 -12.44
C ILE A 408 -18.80 1.22 -13.85
N GLY A 409 -17.59 1.63 -14.23
CA GLY A 409 -17.05 1.48 -15.58
C GLY A 409 -17.36 2.66 -16.51
N SER A 410 -17.88 3.78 -15.98
CA SER A 410 -18.23 4.97 -16.76
C SER A 410 -17.63 6.26 -16.20
N SER A 411 -17.66 7.33 -17.00
CA SER A 411 -17.20 8.67 -16.63
C SER A 411 -18.40 9.59 -16.38
N VAL A 412 -18.93 9.58 -15.16
CA VAL A 412 -20.19 10.27 -14.82
C VAL A 412 -20.08 11.23 -13.65
N SER A 413 -19.05 11.10 -12.80
CA SER A 413 -18.96 11.92 -11.60
C SER A 413 -18.49 13.34 -11.89
N LEU A 414 -18.50 14.20 -10.87
CA LEU A 414 -17.87 15.53 -10.93
C LEU A 414 -16.38 15.52 -10.56
N GLY A 415 -15.81 14.36 -10.23
CA GLY A 415 -14.38 14.22 -9.93
C GLY A 415 -14.03 13.07 -8.98
N CYS A 416 -14.98 12.64 -8.14
CA CYS A 416 -14.81 11.49 -7.25
C CYS A 416 -14.68 10.16 -8.01
N VAL A 417 -14.12 9.16 -7.33
CA VAL A 417 -14.01 7.79 -7.84
C VAL A 417 -15.03 6.93 -7.12
N ARG A 418 -15.98 6.36 -7.87
CA ARG A 418 -17.01 5.49 -7.32
C ARG A 418 -16.60 4.03 -7.43
N LEU A 419 -16.89 3.25 -6.41
CA LEU A 419 -16.73 1.81 -6.39
C LEU A 419 -18.06 1.14 -6.03
N TYR A 420 -18.22 -0.14 -6.37
CA TYR A 420 -19.25 -0.97 -5.74
C TYR A 420 -19.07 -0.96 -4.21
N ASN A 421 -20.18 -1.00 -3.46
CA ASN A 421 -20.12 -0.94 -1.99
C ASN A 421 -19.25 -2.06 -1.38
N ALA A 422 -19.39 -3.30 -1.87
CA ALA A 422 -18.53 -4.41 -1.45
C ALA A 422 -17.04 -4.18 -1.76
N ALA A 423 -16.73 -3.53 -2.89
CA ALA A 423 -15.35 -3.22 -3.27
C ALA A 423 -14.76 -2.08 -2.43
N VAL A 424 -15.54 -1.04 -2.09
CA VAL A 424 -15.05 0.03 -1.20
C VAL A 424 -14.87 -0.47 0.24
N GLU A 425 -15.72 -1.38 0.72
CA GLU A 425 -15.57 -2.00 2.05
C GLU A 425 -14.30 -2.84 2.16
N GLU A 426 -14.01 -3.65 1.14
CA GLU A 426 -12.74 -4.37 1.04
C GLU A 426 -11.57 -3.39 0.93
N LEU A 427 -11.65 -2.39 0.05
CA LEU A 427 -10.57 -1.41 -0.10
C LEU A 427 -10.28 -0.65 1.21
N TYR A 428 -11.33 -0.29 1.96
CA TYR A 428 -11.26 0.39 3.25
C TYR A 428 -10.52 -0.43 4.31
N THR A 429 -10.52 -1.76 4.17
CA THR A 429 -9.75 -2.70 5.00
C THR A 429 -8.26 -2.63 4.69
N PHE A 430 -7.89 -2.56 3.40
CA PHE A 430 -6.49 -2.56 2.97
C PHE A 430 -5.79 -1.22 3.16
N VAL A 431 -6.53 -0.13 2.99
CA VAL A 431 -5.97 1.20 2.84
C VAL A 431 -5.94 1.91 4.19
N SER A 432 -4.75 2.42 4.52
CA SER A 432 -4.53 3.24 5.72
C SER A 432 -4.40 4.71 5.33
N LEU A 433 -4.55 5.61 6.31
CA LEU A 433 -4.20 7.02 6.13
C LEU A 433 -2.75 7.12 5.63
N GLY A 434 -2.48 8.01 4.68
CA GLY A 434 -1.18 8.16 4.03
C GLY A 434 -0.87 7.14 2.93
N THR A 435 -1.72 6.13 2.70
CA THR A 435 -1.58 5.26 1.51
C THR A 435 -1.63 6.09 0.24
N GLU A 436 -0.71 5.82 -0.68
CA GLU A 436 -0.55 6.57 -1.91
C GLU A 436 -1.66 6.25 -2.90
N PHE A 437 -2.10 7.26 -3.64
CA PHE A 437 -3.08 7.12 -4.69
C PHE A 437 -2.62 7.86 -5.94
N ILE A 438 -2.36 7.10 -6.98
CA ILE A 438 -1.77 7.56 -8.24
C ILE A 438 -2.84 7.44 -9.31
N ILE A 439 -3.16 8.56 -9.95
CA ILE A 439 -4.15 8.64 -11.03
C ILE A 439 -3.40 8.99 -12.31
N SER A 440 -3.58 8.19 -13.34
CA SER A 440 -2.96 8.41 -14.65
C SER A 440 -3.87 8.01 -15.79
N ASN A 441 -3.67 8.60 -16.96
CA ASN A 441 -4.27 8.21 -18.22
C ASN A 441 -3.29 7.42 -19.12
N ALA A 442 -2.24 6.84 -18.52
CA ALA A 442 -1.25 6.08 -19.27
C ALA A 442 -1.95 4.93 -20.04
N PRO A 443 -1.60 4.69 -21.32
CA PRO A 443 -2.17 3.59 -22.08
C PRO A 443 -1.87 2.28 -21.35
N SER A 444 -2.92 1.64 -20.85
CA SER A 444 -2.85 0.33 -20.24
C SER A 444 -3.97 -0.51 -20.83
N SER A 445 -3.72 -1.80 -21.02
CA SER A 445 -4.81 -2.73 -21.28
C SER A 445 -5.44 -3.10 -19.94
N ALA A 446 -6.77 -3.00 -19.85
CA ALA A 446 -7.49 -3.60 -18.75
C ALA A 446 -7.24 -5.11 -18.81
N GLN A 447 -6.44 -5.62 -17.87
CA GLN A 447 -6.15 -7.05 -17.81
C GLN A 447 -7.04 -7.69 -16.74
N PRO A 448 -7.75 -8.79 -17.06
CA PRO A 448 -8.60 -9.46 -16.10
C PRO A 448 -7.73 -10.03 -14.97
N TRP A 449 -8.06 -9.64 -13.74
CA TRP A 449 -7.43 -10.15 -12.53
C TRP A 449 -8.49 -10.78 -11.63
N SER A 450 -8.20 -11.97 -11.11
CA SER A 450 -9.10 -12.69 -10.22
C SER A 450 -8.66 -12.44 -8.79
N ASN A 451 -9.36 -11.54 -8.10
CA ASN A 451 -9.09 -11.23 -6.69
C ASN A 451 -9.27 -12.50 -5.82
N PRO A 452 -8.46 -12.66 -4.75
CA PRO A 452 -8.74 -13.59 -3.66
C PRO A 452 -10.13 -13.38 -3.07
N ALA A 453 -10.55 -14.32 -2.22
CA ALA A 453 -11.78 -14.16 -1.45
C ALA A 453 -11.82 -12.78 -0.75
N PRO A 454 -12.98 -12.09 -0.75
CA PRO A 454 -13.10 -10.76 -0.14
C PRO A 454 -12.62 -10.74 1.31
N SER A 455 -11.80 -9.75 1.65
CA SER A 455 -11.32 -9.55 3.02
C SER A 455 -11.82 -8.22 3.57
N VAL A 456 -12.83 -8.28 4.43
CA VAL A 456 -13.47 -7.09 5.02
C VAL A 456 -13.31 -7.15 6.54
N LEU A 457 -12.64 -6.14 7.07
CA LEU A 457 -12.60 -5.82 8.49
C LEU A 457 -13.80 -4.92 8.81
N PRO A 458 -14.71 -5.33 9.71
CA PRO A 458 -15.80 -4.50 10.19
C PRO A 458 -15.33 -3.11 10.63
N ALA A 459 -16.05 -2.08 10.19
CA ALA A 459 -15.88 -0.70 10.62
C ALA A 459 -16.97 -0.34 11.62
N GLY A 460 -16.60 0.33 12.71
CA GLY A 460 -17.50 0.64 13.82
C GLY A 460 -18.11 2.05 13.76
N PRO A 461 -19.09 2.35 14.64
CA PRO A 461 -19.71 3.68 14.75
C PRO A 461 -18.73 4.81 15.10
N GLU A 462 -17.60 4.49 15.72
CA GLU A 462 -16.51 5.42 16.05
C GLU A 462 -15.76 5.95 14.82
N GLU A 463 -15.94 5.32 13.67
CA GLU A 463 -15.42 5.79 12.37
C GLU A 463 -16.49 6.60 11.59
N GLU A 464 -17.70 6.71 12.13
CA GLU A 464 -18.77 7.52 11.55
C GLU A 464 -18.67 8.98 11.99
N THR A 465 -19.21 9.87 11.16
CA THR A 465 -19.27 11.30 11.42
C THR A 465 -20.72 11.78 11.31
N PRO A 466 -21.61 11.36 12.23
CA PRO A 466 -23.05 11.55 12.08
C PRO A 466 -23.49 13.02 11.99
N GLN A 467 -22.68 13.94 12.51
CA GLN A 467 -22.93 15.38 12.48
C GLN A 467 -22.40 16.09 11.22
N VAL A 468 -21.72 15.36 10.32
CA VAL A 468 -21.12 15.90 9.11
C VAL A 468 -21.92 15.44 7.90
N ILE A 469 -22.34 16.40 7.07
CA ILE A 469 -22.90 16.12 5.74
C ILE A 469 -21.83 16.51 4.72
N TYR A 470 -21.36 15.51 3.97
CA TYR A 470 -20.34 15.72 2.96
C TYR A 470 -20.97 16.20 1.65
N ASN A 471 -20.24 17.07 0.94
CA ASN A 471 -20.56 17.55 -0.40
C ASN A 471 -19.35 17.26 -1.31
N TRP A 472 -18.98 15.99 -1.43
CA TRP A 472 -17.96 15.53 -2.36
C TRP A 472 -18.44 15.64 -3.81
N LEU A 473 -17.49 15.82 -4.73
CA LEU A 473 -17.66 16.01 -6.17
C LEU A 473 -18.10 14.71 -6.86
N HIS A 474 -19.30 14.24 -6.51
CA HIS A 474 -19.89 13.01 -7.03
C HIS A 474 -20.63 13.24 -8.34
#